data_AF-O17553-F1
#
_entry.id   AF-O17553-F1
#
_cell.length_a   1.000
_cell.length_b   1.000
_cell.length_c   1.000
_cell.angle_alpha   90.00
_cell.angle_beta   90.00
_cell.angle_gamma   90.00
#
_symmetry.space_group_name_H-M   'P 1'
#
loop_
_entity.id
_entity.type
_entity.pdbx_description
1 polymer ?
#
loop_
_entity_poly.entity_id
_entity_poly.type
_entity_poly.pdbx_seq_one_letter_code
_entity_poly.pdbx_strand_id
1 'polypeptide(L)'
;MQILSLSIIITVLFQSSYSNYQSYHHKDHINPNPQPYHQGNAYEHQAYQGLQNIHDDLANQYHQELGYPTGPPLPPPPPPQPANGYQDPQNYQNHYESPPSLSSASAASCLSRIRLAATFDPIISAKINRFIDSMRIDRLRAYVCERTAYFCDEVQQKEVGDLFHQYDRSIEIIDKVRHELTSTEKDQLNMMENLNDTLAEQTFFVYKFHQLNPVDLAVLTSAKASLTTALSATDPDASLSKAMGSFSPQDLERMAALPVSQLPEEVRSHLARCQITAPEVVHDTVAFLLSVMGSKQTNYR
;
A
#
# COMPACT_ATOMS: atom_id res chain seq x y z
N MET A 1 -15.30 -12.02 -22.57
CA MET A 1 -15.62 -10.56 -22.64
C MET A 1 -15.81 -9.89 -21.27
N GLN A 2 -15.40 -10.49 -20.13
CA GLN A 2 -15.52 -9.86 -18.80
C GLN A 2 -14.21 -9.25 -18.26
N ILE A 3 -13.05 -9.68 -18.76
CA ILE A 3 -11.72 -9.25 -18.26
C ILE A 3 -11.41 -7.79 -18.65
N LEU A 4 -11.89 -7.32 -19.80
CA LEU A 4 -11.69 -5.94 -20.25
C LEU A 4 -12.47 -4.92 -19.39
N SER A 5 -13.61 -5.32 -18.81
CA SER A 5 -14.44 -4.43 -17.98
C SER A 5 -13.82 -4.12 -16.62
N LEU A 6 -13.03 -5.05 -16.05
CA LEU A 6 -12.37 -4.87 -14.76
C LEU A 6 -11.16 -3.93 -14.86
N SER A 7 -10.40 -3.98 -15.96
CA SER A 7 -9.27 -3.06 -16.15
C SER A 7 -9.70 -1.59 -16.27
N ILE A 8 -10.87 -1.33 -16.87
CA ILE A 8 -11.42 0.01 -17.04
C ILE A 8 -11.88 0.57 -15.69
N ILE A 9 -12.51 -0.25 -14.84
CA ILE A 9 -12.97 0.18 -13.51
C ILE A 9 -11.78 0.47 -12.59
N ILE A 10 -10.72 -0.34 -12.63
CA ILE A 10 -9.49 -0.10 -11.85
C ILE A 10 -8.80 1.19 -12.32
N THR A 11 -8.76 1.45 -13.63
CA THR A 11 -8.16 2.68 -14.19
C THR A 11 -8.94 3.93 -13.79
N VAL A 12 -10.28 3.87 -13.79
CA VAL A 12 -11.15 5.01 -13.41
C VAL A 12 -11.06 5.30 -11.91
N LEU A 13 -10.93 4.27 -11.06
CA LEU A 13 -10.73 4.46 -9.62
C LEU A 13 -9.34 5.02 -9.30
N PHE A 14 -8.30 4.56 -10.00
CA PHE A 14 -6.93 5.12 -9.87
C PHE A 14 -6.86 6.58 -10.32
N GLN A 15 -7.52 6.95 -11.44
CA GLN A 15 -7.58 8.35 -11.90
C GLN A 15 -8.35 9.27 -10.94
N SER A 16 -9.37 8.75 -10.26
CA SER A 16 -10.15 9.53 -9.29
C SER A 16 -9.36 9.81 -8.00
N SER A 17 -8.57 8.84 -7.52
CA SER A 17 -7.65 9.03 -6.39
C SER A 17 -6.49 9.97 -6.75
N TYR A 18 -5.95 9.84 -7.96
CA TYR A 18 -4.86 10.69 -8.44
C TYR A 18 -5.31 12.15 -8.65
N SER A 19 -6.54 12.37 -9.13
CA SER A 19 -7.11 13.71 -9.28
C SER A 19 -7.39 14.39 -7.94
N ASN A 20 -7.77 13.62 -6.91
CA ASN A 20 -7.93 14.15 -5.55
C ASN A 20 -6.58 14.51 -4.90
N TYR A 21 -5.53 13.72 -5.13
CA TYR A 21 -4.17 14.03 -4.67
C TYR A 21 -3.66 15.35 -5.29
N GLN A 22 -3.84 15.54 -6.60
CA GLN A 22 -3.44 16.80 -7.25
C GLN A 22 -4.27 18.01 -6.81
N SER A 23 -5.58 17.83 -6.57
CA SER A 23 -6.47 18.91 -6.11
C SER A 23 -6.13 19.39 -4.70
N TYR A 24 -5.60 18.51 -3.85
CA TYR A 24 -5.12 18.85 -2.51
C TYR A 24 -3.81 19.65 -2.55
N HIS A 25 -2.90 19.36 -3.48
CA HIS A 25 -1.64 20.11 -3.63
C HIS A 25 -1.78 21.42 -4.42
N HIS A 26 -2.85 21.63 -5.19
CA HIS A 26 -2.99 22.82 -6.03
C HIS A 26 -3.66 24.03 -5.33
N LYS A 27 -4.18 23.88 -4.11
CA LYS A 27 -4.93 24.92 -3.39
C LYS A 27 -4.09 25.85 -2.49
N ASP A 28 -2.78 25.64 -2.39
CA ASP A 28 -1.89 26.45 -1.54
C ASP A 28 -1.17 27.61 -2.26
N HIS A 29 -1.60 28.00 -3.47
CA HIS A 29 -0.94 29.04 -4.25
C HIS A 29 -1.88 30.14 -4.77
N ILE A 30 -2.61 30.84 -3.89
CA ILE A 30 -3.22 32.15 -4.19
C ILE A 30 -3.18 33.07 -2.95
N ASN A 31 -2.09 33.82 -2.75
CA ASN A 31 -2.12 35.10 -2.02
C ASN A 31 -0.89 35.98 -2.37
N PRO A 32 -1.05 37.27 -2.76
CA PRO A 32 0.07 38.14 -3.13
C PRO A 32 0.45 39.10 -1.98
N ASN A 33 1.58 38.88 -1.31
CA ASN A 33 2.60 39.92 -1.03
C ASN A 33 3.81 39.36 -0.21
N PRO A 34 5.01 39.98 -0.34
CA PRO A 34 6.29 39.29 -0.20
C PRO A 34 7.02 39.57 1.13
N GLN A 35 7.71 38.56 1.67
CA GLN A 35 8.98 38.70 2.39
C GLN A 35 9.71 37.33 2.38
N PRO A 36 11.06 37.29 2.38
CA PRO A 36 11.80 36.22 1.71
C PRO A 36 12.60 35.36 2.69
N TYR A 37 12.34 34.05 2.81
CA TYR A 37 13.35 33.09 3.33
C TYR A 37 13.09 31.66 2.82
N HIS A 38 14.13 31.12 2.18
CA HIS A 38 14.51 29.70 1.98
C HIS A 38 13.55 28.70 1.30
N GLN A 39 13.59 28.74 -0.03
CA GLN A 39 14.14 27.72 -0.93
C GLN A 39 13.98 26.23 -0.55
N GLY A 40 13.06 25.54 -1.24
CA GLY A 40 13.13 24.10 -1.48
C GLY A 40 11.78 23.40 -1.37
N ASN A 41 10.97 23.39 -2.43
CA ASN A 41 9.95 22.37 -2.73
C ASN A 41 9.39 22.64 -4.14
N ALA A 42 10.14 22.21 -5.15
CA ALA A 42 9.72 22.27 -6.57
C ALA A 42 9.93 20.94 -7.31
N TYR A 43 10.15 19.83 -6.59
CA TYR A 43 10.51 18.52 -7.19
C TYR A 43 9.41 17.45 -7.10
N GLU A 44 8.29 17.69 -6.41
CA GLU A 44 7.23 16.69 -6.21
C GLU A 44 6.39 16.39 -7.47
N HIS A 45 6.42 17.25 -8.50
CA HIS A 45 5.63 17.03 -9.72
C HIS A 45 6.32 16.20 -10.81
N GLN A 46 7.59 15.84 -10.66
CA GLN A 46 8.30 14.96 -11.61
C GLN A 46 8.44 13.50 -11.13
N ALA A 47 8.24 13.23 -9.83
CA ALA A 47 8.43 11.90 -9.25
C ALA A 47 7.35 10.86 -9.67
N TYR A 48 6.13 11.32 -9.99
CA TYR A 48 5.02 10.42 -10.32
C TYR A 48 5.00 9.94 -11.79
N GLN A 49 5.74 10.57 -12.70
CA GLN A 49 5.93 10.07 -14.07
C GLN A 49 7.19 9.20 -14.23
N GLY A 50 8.12 9.25 -13.26
CA GLY A 50 9.33 8.42 -13.25
C GLY A 50 9.07 6.95 -12.95
N LEU A 51 8.14 6.64 -12.04
CA LEU A 51 7.93 5.28 -11.50
C LEU A 51 7.51 4.22 -12.52
N GLN A 52 7.00 4.61 -13.69
CA GLN A 52 6.62 3.69 -14.76
C GLN A 52 7.74 3.46 -15.79
N ASN A 53 8.75 4.34 -15.83
CA ASN A 53 9.93 4.23 -16.69
C ASN A 53 11.16 3.66 -15.93
N ILE A 54 11.15 3.72 -14.60
CA ILE A 54 12.20 3.20 -13.71
C ILE A 54 12.29 1.67 -13.73
N HIS A 55 11.23 0.95 -14.14
CA HIS A 55 11.23 -0.52 -14.22
C HIS A 55 12.13 -1.09 -15.33
N ASP A 56 12.44 -0.31 -16.37
CA ASP A 56 13.27 -0.74 -17.51
C ASP A 56 14.68 -0.09 -17.51
N ASP A 57 14.87 1.07 -16.87
CA ASP A 57 16.16 1.81 -16.87
C ASP A 57 17.07 1.51 -15.64
N LEU A 58 16.55 0.88 -14.58
CA LEU A 58 17.32 0.66 -13.33
C LEU A 58 18.49 -0.31 -13.45
N ALA A 59 18.49 -1.16 -14.47
CA ALA A 59 19.59 -2.08 -14.73
C ALA A 59 20.83 -1.39 -15.33
N ASN A 60 20.70 -0.17 -15.87
CA ASN A 60 21.77 0.53 -16.60
C ASN A 60 22.24 1.86 -15.98
N GLN A 61 21.48 2.48 -15.07
CA GLN A 61 21.81 3.82 -14.54
C GLN A 61 22.55 3.87 -13.19
N TYR A 62 22.61 2.77 -12.43
CA TYR A 62 23.22 2.77 -11.08
C TYR A 62 24.76 2.77 -11.03
N HIS A 63 25.44 2.89 -12.17
CA HIS A 63 26.91 2.94 -12.23
C HIS A 63 27.52 4.33 -12.48
N GLN A 64 26.74 5.41 -12.64
CA GLN A 64 27.29 6.70 -13.09
C GLN A 64 27.16 7.91 -12.15
N GLU A 65 26.36 7.89 -11.07
CA GLU A 65 26.10 9.12 -10.29
C GLU A 65 26.50 9.10 -8.80
N LEU A 66 27.06 8.00 -8.28
CA LEU A 66 27.60 7.97 -6.91
C LEU A 66 29.11 7.74 -6.97
N GLY A 67 29.88 8.77 -6.61
CA GLY A 67 31.35 8.83 -6.68
C GLY A 67 32.09 7.84 -5.78
N TYR A 68 31.91 6.55 -6.02
CA TYR A 68 32.69 5.48 -5.42
C TYR A 68 34.03 5.32 -6.16
N PRO A 69 35.15 5.13 -5.45
CA PRO A 69 36.43 4.82 -6.07
C PRO A 69 36.31 3.47 -6.78
N THR A 70 36.40 3.51 -8.11
CA THR A 70 36.39 2.34 -8.98
C THR A 70 37.62 1.47 -8.70
N GLY A 71 37.44 0.42 -7.91
CA GLY A 71 38.34 -0.72 -7.90
C GLY A 71 38.41 -1.38 -9.29
N PRO A 72 39.47 -2.17 -9.59
CA PRO A 72 39.66 -2.73 -10.92
C PRO A 72 38.46 -3.58 -11.35
N PRO A 73 38.10 -3.55 -12.65
CA PRO A 73 36.93 -4.25 -13.17
C PRO A 73 37.01 -5.75 -12.88
N LEU A 74 35.93 -6.32 -12.37
CA LEU A 74 35.79 -7.77 -12.20
C LEU A 74 35.89 -8.45 -13.58
N PRO A 75 36.60 -9.59 -13.69
CA PRO A 75 36.66 -10.35 -14.93
C PRO A 75 35.26 -10.84 -15.33
N PRO A 76 34.96 -10.92 -16.64
CA PRO A 76 33.67 -11.41 -17.12
C PRO A 76 33.42 -12.85 -16.66
N PRO A 77 32.15 -13.23 -16.37
CA PRO A 77 31.83 -14.61 -16.04
C PRO A 77 32.21 -15.53 -17.20
N PRO A 78 32.71 -16.75 -16.92
CA PRO A 78 33.06 -17.70 -17.96
C PRO A 78 31.83 -18.08 -18.79
N PRO A 79 31.97 -18.31 -20.11
CA PRO A 79 30.87 -18.74 -20.95
C PRO A 79 30.30 -20.08 -20.45
N PRO A 80 28.98 -20.30 -20.54
CA PRO A 80 28.37 -21.56 -20.14
C PRO A 80 28.99 -22.71 -20.95
N GLN A 81 29.59 -23.66 -20.25
CA GLN A 81 30.11 -24.89 -20.88
C GLN A 81 28.94 -25.70 -21.46
N PRO A 82 29.07 -26.26 -22.67
CA PRO A 82 28.03 -27.11 -23.24
C PRO A 82 28.00 -28.43 -22.47
N ALA A 83 26.99 -28.59 -21.62
CA ALA A 83 26.68 -29.87 -20.99
C ALA A 83 26.09 -30.81 -22.05
N ASN A 84 26.96 -31.54 -22.74
CA ASN A 84 26.63 -32.78 -23.42
C ASN A 84 26.14 -33.78 -22.37
N GLY A 85 24.85 -34.10 -22.40
CA GLY A 85 24.26 -35.07 -21.49
C GLY A 85 22.76 -35.18 -21.73
N TYR A 86 22.39 -36.08 -22.63
CA TYR A 86 21.01 -36.52 -22.87
C TYR A 86 20.26 -36.76 -21.57
N GLN A 87 19.19 -35.99 -21.32
CA GLN A 87 18.03 -36.43 -20.54
C GLN A 87 16.81 -35.58 -20.94
N ASP A 88 15.79 -36.32 -21.34
CA ASP A 88 14.49 -35.95 -21.91
C ASP A 88 13.72 -34.85 -21.14
N PRO A 89 13.31 -33.72 -21.76
CA PRO A 89 12.50 -32.70 -21.13
C PRO A 89 11.01 -33.04 -21.26
N GLN A 90 10.55 -34.12 -20.62
CA GLN A 90 9.11 -34.45 -20.56
C GLN A 90 8.57 -34.72 -19.14
N ASN A 91 9.30 -34.42 -18.07
CA ASN A 91 8.81 -34.71 -16.71
C ASN A 91 9.19 -33.66 -15.65
N TYR A 92 8.81 -32.41 -15.89
CA TYR A 92 8.72 -31.38 -14.86
C TYR A 92 7.27 -30.93 -14.68
N GLN A 93 6.40 -31.88 -14.30
CA GLN A 93 5.17 -31.57 -13.56
C GLN A 93 5.53 -31.22 -12.10
N ASN A 94 6.32 -30.16 -11.91
CA ASN A 94 6.53 -29.61 -10.58
C ASN A 94 5.34 -28.73 -10.23
N HIS A 95 4.48 -29.31 -9.41
CA HIS A 95 3.64 -28.68 -8.40
C HIS A 95 3.65 -27.15 -8.46
N TYR A 96 2.75 -26.57 -9.27
CA TYR A 96 2.23 -25.26 -8.96
C TYR A 96 1.35 -25.45 -7.73
N GLU A 97 1.96 -25.29 -6.55
CA GLU A 97 1.23 -24.96 -5.33
C GLU A 97 0.34 -23.78 -5.69
N SER A 98 -0.96 -24.06 -5.81
CA SER A 98 -1.94 -23.02 -6.05
C SER A 98 -1.77 -21.97 -4.95
N PRO A 99 -1.79 -20.66 -5.27
CA PRO A 99 -1.69 -19.62 -4.26
C PRO A 99 -2.74 -19.92 -3.18
N PRO A 100 -2.40 -19.76 -1.88
CA PRO A 100 -3.31 -20.14 -0.82
C PRO A 100 -4.64 -19.43 -1.04
N SER A 101 -5.64 -20.25 -1.36
CA SER A 101 -6.98 -19.80 -1.65
C SER A 101 -7.70 -19.63 -0.33
N LEU A 102 -8.47 -18.55 -0.27
CA LEU A 102 -9.48 -18.22 0.74
C LEU A 102 -8.92 -17.58 2.01
N SER A 103 -8.74 -16.26 1.95
CA SER A 103 -9.17 -15.44 3.08
C SER A 103 -10.61 -15.85 3.43
N SER A 104 -10.88 -16.10 4.70
CA SER A 104 -12.25 -16.31 5.16
C SER A 104 -13.11 -15.13 4.71
N ALA A 105 -14.40 -15.35 4.44
CA ALA A 105 -15.31 -14.28 4.05
C ALA A 105 -15.34 -13.13 5.08
N SER A 106 -15.10 -13.46 6.36
CA SER A 106 -15.02 -12.48 7.44
C SER A 106 -13.70 -11.68 7.42
N ALA A 107 -12.54 -12.30 7.17
CA ALA A 107 -11.29 -11.57 6.95
C ALA A 107 -11.39 -10.65 5.72
N ALA A 108 -11.96 -11.14 4.62
CA ALA A 108 -12.22 -10.34 3.42
C ALA A 108 -13.13 -9.14 3.70
N SER A 109 -14.17 -9.33 4.53
CA SER A 109 -15.03 -8.24 5.00
C SER A 109 -14.25 -7.18 5.77
N CYS A 110 -13.41 -7.59 6.71
CA CYS A 110 -12.56 -6.66 7.47
C CYS A 110 -11.58 -5.89 6.56
N LEU A 111 -10.89 -6.58 5.65
CA LEU A 111 -9.99 -5.95 4.69
C LEU A 111 -10.73 -4.96 3.77
N SER A 112 -11.96 -5.27 3.36
CA SER A 112 -12.79 -4.35 2.57
C SER A 112 -13.17 -3.09 3.35
N ARG A 113 -13.42 -3.20 4.66
CA ARG A 113 -13.70 -2.04 5.53
C ARG A 113 -12.47 -1.16 5.70
N ILE A 114 -11.29 -1.75 5.87
CA ILE A 114 -10.02 -1.03 5.89
C ILE A 114 -9.78 -0.31 4.56
N ARG A 115 -10.04 -0.98 3.43
CA ARG A 115 -9.92 -0.38 2.10
C ARG A 115 -10.91 0.78 1.92
N LEU A 116 -12.16 0.60 2.35
CA LEU A 116 -13.16 1.67 2.34
C LEU A 116 -12.72 2.83 3.22
N ALA A 117 -12.09 2.58 4.36
CA ALA A 117 -11.54 3.66 5.18
C ALA A 117 -10.41 4.39 4.43
N ALA A 118 -9.59 3.66 3.67
CA ALA A 118 -8.51 4.21 2.87
C ALA A 118 -8.97 5.11 1.70
N THR A 119 -10.24 5.03 1.27
CA THR A 119 -10.82 5.99 0.31
C THR A 119 -11.15 7.34 0.94
N PHE A 120 -11.25 7.41 2.26
CA PHE A 120 -11.63 8.61 3.02
C PHE A 120 -10.50 9.14 3.94
N ASP A 121 -9.52 8.30 4.21
CA ASP A 121 -8.26 8.67 4.84
C ASP A 121 -7.09 8.31 3.90
N PRO A 122 -6.55 9.29 3.14
CA PRO A 122 -5.44 9.05 2.23
C PRO A 122 -4.16 8.57 2.94
N ILE A 123 -4.05 8.78 4.26
CA ILE A 123 -2.89 8.28 5.02
C ILE A 123 -2.92 6.75 5.10
N ILE A 124 -4.11 6.15 5.22
CA ILE A 124 -4.27 4.69 5.27
C ILE A 124 -3.85 4.08 3.92
N SER A 125 -4.35 4.62 2.80
CA SER A 125 -3.98 4.13 1.47
C SER A 125 -2.50 4.34 1.18
N ALA A 126 -1.94 5.50 1.53
CA ALA A 126 -0.51 5.78 1.36
C ALA A 126 0.37 4.78 2.13
N LYS A 127 0.06 4.48 3.40
CA LYS A 127 0.82 3.51 4.21
C LYS A 127 0.70 2.09 3.67
N ILE A 128 -0.51 1.65 3.30
CA ILE A 128 -0.73 0.31 2.72
C ILE A 128 0.06 0.16 1.42
N ASN A 129 -0.09 1.11 0.49
CA ASN A 129 0.60 1.06 -0.80
C ASN A 129 2.12 1.11 -0.63
N ARG A 130 2.65 1.99 0.23
CA ARG A 130 4.08 2.06 0.55
C ARG A 130 4.62 0.70 1.00
N PHE A 131 3.95 0.01 1.93
CA PHE A 131 4.42 -1.27 2.44
C PHE A 131 4.28 -2.41 1.43
N ILE A 132 3.20 -2.44 0.66
CA ILE A 132 3.04 -3.40 -0.45
C ILE A 132 4.12 -3.19 -1.51
N ASP A 133 4.32 -1.96 -1.95
CA ASP A 133 5.18 -1.68 -3.09
C ASP A 133 6.65 -1.88 -2.76
N SER A 134 7.05 -1.61 -1.52
CA SER A 134 8.37 -1.93 -0.97
C SER A 134 8.55 -3.40 -0.56
N MET A 135 7.56 -4.28 -0.76
CA MET A 135 7.55 -5.68 -0.28
C MET A 135 7.76 -5.83 1.24
N ARG A 136 7.49 -4.78 2.03
CA ARG A 136 7.60 -4.76 3.49
C ARG A 136 6.39 -5.41 4.15
N ILE A 137 6.23 -6.72 3.93
CA ILE A 137 5.11 -7.52 4.45
C ILE A 137 5.07 -7.51 5.98
N ASP A 138 6.23 -7.39 6.65
CA ASP A 138 6.36 -7.20 8.10
C ASP A 138 5.61 -5.95 8.58
N ARG A 139 5.84 -4.81 7.91
CA ARG A 139 5.18 -3.54 8.24
C ARG A 139 3.72 -3.54 7.81
N LEU A 140 3.39 -4.14 6.67
CA LEU A 140 2.02 -4.27 6.20
C LEU A 140 1.17 -5.06 7.20
N ARG A 141 1.67 -6.21 7.69
CA ARG A 141 1.01 -7.00 8.73
C ARG A 141 0.74 -6.17 9.97
N ALA A 142 1.79 -5.56 10.53
CA ALA A 142 1.67 -4.77 11.75
C ALA A 142 0.63 -3.63 11.58
N TYR A 143 0.69 -2.92 10.45
CA TYR A 143 -0.23 -1.82 10.18
C TYR A 143 -1.67 -2.30 9.98
N VAL A 144 -1.89 -3.33 9.17
CA VAL A 144 -3.25 -3.86 8.92
C VAL A 144 -3.84 -4.42 10.21
N CYS A 145 -3.09 -5.19 10.99
CA CYS A 145 -3.52 -5.72 12.29
C CYS A 145 -3.80 -4.62 13.33
N GLU A 146 -3.09 -3.49 13.29
CA GLU A 146 -3.44 -2.34 14.12
C GLU A 146 -4.77 -1.71 13.68
N ARG A 147 -5.00 -1.61 12.36
CA ARG A 147 -6.22 -1.01 11.80
C ARG A 147 -7.46 -1.88 12.01
N THR A 148 -7.33 -3.20 12.09
CA THR A 148 -8.47 -4.09 12.35
C THR A 148 -9.18 -3.75 13.67
N ALA A 149 -8.46 -3.23 14.67
CA ALA A 149 -9.04 -2.80 15.95
C ALA A 149 -10.09 -1.69 15.84
N TYR A 150 -10.06 -0.90 14.75
CA TYR A 150 -11.04 0.17 14.52
C TYR A 150 -12.23 -0.30 13.69
N PHE A 151 -11.99 -1.19 12.73
CA PHE A 151 -12.95 -1.46 11.65
C PHE A 151 -13.62 -2.83 11.75
N CYS A 152 -13.14 -3.69 12.65
CA CYS A 152 -13.47 -5.10 12.65
C CYS A 152 -13.74 -5.62 14.06
N ASP A 153 -14.62 -6.62 14.17
CA ASP A 153 -14.87 -7.31 15.43
C ASP A 153 -13.72 -8.27 15.80
N GLU A 154 -13.74 -8.83 17.01
CA GLU A 154 -12.68 -9.69 17.51
C GLU A 154 -12.45 -10.96 16.66
N VAL A 155 -13.52 -11.49 16.05
CA VAL A 155 -13.44 -12.69 15.19
C VAL A 155 -12.72 -12.33 13.89
N GLN A 156 -13.14 -11.24 13.26
CA GLN A 156 -12.51 -10.70 12.07
C GLN A 156 -11.05 -10.34 12.29
N GLN A 157 -10.72 -9.71 13.43
CA GLN A 157 -9.35 -9.36 13.79
C GLN A 157 -8.45 -10.60 13.86
N LYS A 158 -8.94 -11.67 14.51
CA LYS A 158 -8.23 -12.93 14.59
C LYS A 158 -8.02 -13.56 13.21
N GLU A 159 -9.06 -13.61 12.39
CA GLU A 159 -8.98 -14.22 11.05
C GLU A 159 -8.05 -13.44 10.10
N VAL A 160 -7.98 -12.11 10.22
CA VAL A 160 -6.97 -11.32 9.49
C VAL A 160 -5.57 -11.63 10.00
N GLY A 161 -5.38 -11.81 11.32
CA GLY A 161 -4.12 -12.29 11.88
C GLY A 161 -3.70 -13.65 11.32
N ASP A 162 -4.64 -14.59 11.25
CA ASP A 162 -4.45 -15.94 10.69
C ASP A 162 -4.15 -15.90 9.18
N LEU A 163 -4.75 -14.96 8.43
CA LEU A 163 -4.38 -14.72 7.03
C LEU A 163 -2.90 -14.30 6.91
N PHE A 164 -2.42 -13.42 7.78
CA PHE A 164 -1.03 -12.97 7.73
C PHE A 164 -0.01 -14.05 8.14
N HIS A 165 -0.41 -15.05 8.93
CA HIS A 165 0.44 -16.18 9.27
C HIS A 165 0.89 -16.99 8.05
N GLN A 166 0.12 -16.98 6.96
CA GLN A 166 0.51 -17.62 5.70
C GLN A 166 1.76 -16.99 5.06
N TYR A 167 2.12 -15.77 5.48
CA TYR A 167 3.30 -15.04 5.01
C TYR A 167 4.42 -14.99 6.05
N ASP A 168 4.38 -15.81 7.10
CA ASP A 168 5.43 -15.85 8.12
C ASP A 168 6.81 -16.11 7.50
N ARG A 169 6.89 -16.97 6.48
CA ARG A 169 8.14 -17.19 5.73
C ARG A 169 8.66 -15.92 5.05
N SER A 170 7.79 -15.10 4.47
CA SER A 170 8.16 -13.82 3.87
C SER A 170 8.69 -12.86 4.94
N ILE A 171 8.06 -12.83 6.11
CA ILE A 171 8.48 -12.00 7.25
C ILE A 171 9.85 -12.42 7.75
N GLU A 172 10.12 -13.73 7.89
CA GLU A 172 11.43 -14.25 8.26
C GLU A 172 12.55 -13.81 7.31
N ILE A 173 12.29 -13.83 5.99
CA ILE A 173 13.24 -13.36 4.97
C ILE A 173 13.53 -11.88 5.16
N ILE A 174 12.49 -11.06 5.36
CA ILE A 174 12.64 -9.61 5.58
C ILE A 174 13.43 -9.33 6.85
N ASP A 175 13.10 -10.03 7.94
CA ASP A 175 13.81 -9.87 9.21
C ASP A 175 15.29 -10.25 9.04
N LYS A 176 15.60 -11.33 8.35
CA LYS A 176 16.98 -11.70 8.03
C LYS A 176 17.71 -10.59 7.28
N VAL A 177 17.12 -10.04 6.21
CA VAL A 177 17.70 -8.91 5.46
C VAL A 177 17.97 -7.72 6.38
N ARG A 178 17.03 -7.38 7.26
CA ARG A 178 17.18 -6.27 8.22
C ARG A 178 18.32 -6.50 9.21
N HIS A 179 18.52 -7.73 9.67
CA HIS A 179 19.62 -8.08 10.57
C HIS A 179 20.98 -8.01 9.86
N GLU A 180 21.02 -8.35 8.56
CA GLU A 180 22.23 -8.36 7.73
C GLU A 180 22.62 -6.97 7.19
N LEU A 181 21.79 -5.94 7.39
CA LEU A 181 22.14 -4.58 7.00
C LEU A 181 23.40 -4.09 7.73
N THR A 182 24.30 -3.49 6.95
CA THR A 182 25.51 -2.84 7.45
C THR A 182 25.18 -1.61 8.30
N SER A 183 26.15 -1.10 9.06
CA SER A 183 25.97 0.15 9.81
C SER A 183 25.61 1.32 8.90
N THR A 184 26.30 1.46 7.76
CA THR A 184 26.04 2.51 6.77
C THR A 184 24.62 2.46 6.22
N GLU A 185 24.11 1.25 5.94
CA GLU A 185 22.75 1.06 5.43
C GLU A 185 21.68 1.37 6.49
N LYS A 186 21.96 1.03 7.75
CA LYS A 186 21.11 1.43 8.88
C LYS A 186 21.08 2.95 9.05
N ASP A 187 22.22 3.61 8.92
CA ASP A 187 22.32 5.07 8.97
C ASP A 187 21.56 5.73 7.81
N GLN A 188 21.64 5.18 6.60
CA GLN A 188 20.87 5.61 5.44
C GLN A 188 19.36 5.46 5.67
N LEU A 189 18.91 4.30 6.17
CA LEU A 189 17.51 4.06 6.54
C LEU A 189 17.03 5.05 7.61
N ASN A 190 17.82 5.26 8.67
CA ASN A 190 17.48 6.24 9.70
C ASN A 190 17.36 7.66 9.13
N MET A 191 18.24 8.04 8.20
CA MET A 191 18.16 9.33 7.52
C MET A 191 16.88 9.45 6.67
N MET A 192 16.57 8.43 5.87
CA MET A 192 15.34 8.40 5.06
C MET A 192 14.08 8.46 5.93
N GLU A 193 14.02 7.70 7.03
CA GLU A 193 12.92 7.73 7.99
C GLU A 193 12.79 9.11 8.65
N ASN A 194 13.90 9.72 9.08
CA ASN A 194 13.91 11.06 9.69
C ASN A 194 13.46 12.17 8.72
N LEU A 195 13.77 12.02 7.43
CA LEU A 195 13.34 12.95 6.38
C LEU A 195 11.91 12.67 5.89
N ASN A 196 11.25 11.62 6.38
CA ASN A 196 10.02 11.07 5.81
C ASN A 196 10.13 10.79 4.29
N ASP A 197 11.32 10.43 3.81
CA ASP A 197 11.55 10.11 2.40
C ASP A 197 11.09 8.69 2.10
N THR A 198 9.79 8.56 1.85
CA THR A 198 9.14 7.26 1.64
C THR A 198 9.56 6.59 0.34
N LEU A 199 9.90 7.38 -0.68
CA LEU A 199 10.30 6.87 -1.99
C LEU A 199 11.71 6.30 -1.94
N ALA A 200 12.64 6.98 -1.26
CA ALA A 200 13.99 6.48 -1.07
C ALA A 200 13.98 5.19 -0.24
N GLU A 201 13.21 5.13 0.86
CA GLU A 201 13.10 3.92 1.67
C GLU A 201 12.52 2.75 0.86
N GLN A 202 11.47 2.99 0.08
CA GLN A 202 10.88 1.98 -0.80
C GLN A 202 11.92 1.45 -1.78
N THR A 203 12.66 2.34 -2.44
CA THR A 203 13.69 1.98 -3.41
C THR A 203 14.80 1.17 -2.75
N PHE A 204 15.22 1.55 -1.54
CA PHE A 204 16.22 0.83 -0.76
C PHE A 204 15.81 -0.63 -0.51
N PHE A 205 14.60 -0.87 0.00
CA PHE A 205 14.16 -2.23 0.31
C PHE A 205 13.96 -3.07 -0.94
N VAL A 206 13.36 -2.49 -1.98
CA VAL A 206 13.22 -3.18 -3.27
C VAL A 206 14.59 -3.59 -3.79
N TYR A 207 15.57 -2.69 -3.79
CA TYR A 207 16.95 -3.00 -4.19
C TYR A 207 17.55 -4.13 -3.35
N LYS A 208 17.40 -4.07 -2.02
CA LYS A 208 17.88 -5.11 -1.10
C LYS A 208 17.26 -6.48 -1.36
N PHE A 209 15.97 -6.52 -1.64
CA PHE A 209 15.29 -7.77 -1.93
C PHE A 209 15.70 -8.36 -3.28
N HIS A 210 16.02 -7.54 -4.28
CA HIS A 210 16.57 -8.02 -5.56
C HIS A 210 17.98 -8.64 -5.45
N GLN A 211 18.70 -8.41 -4.35
CA GLN A 211 19.99 -9.06 -4.06
C GLN A 211 19.84 -10.45 -3.44
N LEU A 212 18.62 -10.85 -3.06
CA LEU A 212 18.37 -12.18 -2.50
C LEU A 212 18.59 -13.27 -3.55
N ASN A 213 18.72 -14.51 -3.08
CA ASN A 213 18.67 -15.65 -3.99
C ASN A 213 17.28 -15.72 -4.67
N PRO A 214 17.19 -16.30 -5.88
CA PRO A 214 15.95 -16.30 -6.65
C PRO A 214 14.74 -16.93 -5.95
N VAL A 215 14.97 -17.89 -5.04
CA VAL A 215 13.89 -18.58 -4.30
C VAL A 215 13.26 -17.64 -3.28
N ASP A 216 14.08 -16.99 -2.45
CA ASP A 216 13.57 -16.04 -1.44
C ASP A 216 12.92 -14.82 -2.10
N LEU A 217 13.48 -14.30 -3.21
CA LEU A 217 12.85 -13.22 -3.97
C LEU A 217 11.48 -13.63 -4.55
N ALA A 218 11.35 -14.86 -5.06
CA ALA A 218 10.08 -15.39 -5.55
C ALA A 218 9.02 -15.49 -4.44
N VAL A 219 9.41 -15.90 -3.22
CA VAL A 219 8.52 -15.92 -2.05
C VAL A 219 8.00 -14.52 -1.71
N LEU A 220 8.88 -13.51 -1.67
CA LEU A 220 8.47 -12.13 -1.40
C LEU A 220 7.56 -11.56 -2.50
N THR A 221 7.89 -11.83 -3.76
CA THR A 221 7.12 -11.35 -4.92
C THR A 221 5.73 -11.98 -4.97
N SER A 222 5.63 -13.28 -4.67
CA SER A 222 4.36 -14.00 -4.56
C SER A 222 3.50 -13.45 -3.42
N ALA A 223 4.09 -13.24 -2.24
CA ALA A 223 3.40 -12.65 -1.10
C ALA A 223 2.87 -11.25 -1.41
N LYS A 224 3.69 -10.39 -2.04
CA LYS A 224 3.26 -9.06 -2.51
C LYS A 224 2.04 -9.18 -3.43
N ALA A 225 2.09 -10.02 -4.46
CA ALA A 225 0.98 -10.18 -5.42
C ALA A 225 -0.32 -10.66 -4.75
N SER A 226 -0.22 -11.64 -3.86
CA SER A 226 -1.37 -12.17 -3.12
C SER A 226 -1.98 -11.13 -2.18
N LEU A 227 -1.15 -10.39 -1.42
CA LEU A 227 -1.62 -9.35 -0.51
C LEU A 227 -2.20 -8.14 -1.26
N THR A 228 -1.59 -7.73 -2.38
CA THR A 228 -2.17 -6.72 -3.28
C THR A 228 -3.57 -7.14 -3.73
N THR A 229 -3.73 -8.40 -4.13
CA THR A 229 -5.03 -8.94 -4.56
C THR A 229 -6.03 -8.97 -3.41
N ALA A 230 -5.64 -9.45 -2.22
CA ALA A 230 -6.52 -9.51 -1.06
C ALA A 230 -6.99 -8.12 -0.60
N LEU A 231 -6.08 -7.13 -0.59
CA LEU A 231 -6.40 -5.75 -0.21
C LEU A 231 -7.11 -4.97 -1.33
N SER A 232 -6.99 -5.43 -2.57
CA SER A 232 -7.70 -4.87 -3.74
C SER A 232 -8.96 -5.64 -4.11
N ALA A 233 -9.31 -6.69 -3.38
CA ALA A 233 -10.56 -7.40 -3.58
C ALA A 233 -11.74 -6.48 -3.25
N THR A 234 -12.74 -6.47 -4.11
CA THR A 234 -13.98 -5.71 -3.92
C THR A 234 -15.01 -6.59 -3.22
N ASP A 235 -15.51 -6.08 -2.08
CA ASP A 235 -16.72 -6.43 -1.33
C ASP A 235 -16.72 -7.56 -0.29
N PRO A 236 -17.46 -7.32 0.81
CA PRO A 236 -18.87 -7.74 0.88
C PRO A 236 -19.90 -6.66 1.28
N ASP A 237 -19.49 -5.45 1.64
CA ASP A 237 -20.41 -4.45 2.21
C ASP A 237 -20.84 -3.38 1.19
N ALA A 238 -21.50 -3.82 0.13
CA ALA A 238 -21.97 -2.95 -0.96
C ALA A 238 -22.93 -1.85 -0.45
N SER A 239 -23.73 -2.15 0.58
CA SER A 239 -24.64 -1.19 1.20
C SER A 239 -23.89 -0.09 1.96
N LEU A 240 -22.91 -0.46 2.81
CA LEU A 240 -22.04 0.50 3.47
C LEU A 240 -21.22 1.29 2.45
N SER A 241 -20.63 0.63 1.45
CA SER A 241 -19.87 1.29 0.39
C SER A 241 -20.71 2.30 -0.38
N LYS A 242 -21.97 1.97 -0.69
CA LYS A 242 -22.92 2.89 -1.32
C LYS A 242 -23.27 4.07 -0.40
N ALA A 243 -23.51 3.83 0.89
CA ALA A 243 -23.79 4.88 1.85
C ALA A 243 -22.59 5.81 2.04
N MET A 244 -21.40 5.24 2.18
CA MET A 244 -20.15 5.98 2.25
C MET A 244 -19.86 6.77 0.97
N GLY A 245 -20.24 6.24 -0.19
CA GLY A 245 -20.16 6.94 -1.48
C GLY A 245 -21.11 8.14 -1.61
N SER A 246 -22.05 8.35 -0.68
CA SER A 246 -22.88 9.56 -0.68
C SER A 246 -22.14 10.79 -0.11
N PHE A 247 -21.06 10.58 0.64
CA PHE A 247 -20.27 11.66 1.24
C PHE A 247 -19.17 12.11 0.29
N SER A 248 -19.08 13.42 0.05
CA SER A 248 -17.90 14.00 -0.59
C SER A 248 -16.72 14.08 0.40
N PRO A 249 -15.47 14.17 -0.07
CA PRO A 249 -14.33 14.47 0.79
C PRO A 249 -14.56 15.70 1.67
N GLN A 250 -15.21 16.74 1.15
CA GLN A 250 -15.53 17.96 1.91
C GLN A 250 -16.62 17.75 2.96
N ASP A 251 -17.56 16.81 2.76
CA ASP A 251 -18.51 16.42 3.81
C ASP A 251 -17.77 15.78 4.97
N LEU A 252 -16.79 14.92 4.68
CA LEU A 252 -16.03 14.19 5.68
C LEU A 252 -15.05 15.07 6.43
N GLU A 253 -14.42 16.03 5.77
CA GLU A 253 -13.62 17.07 6.43
C GLU A 253 -14.48 17.89 7.41
N ARG A 254 -15.70 18.29 6.98
CA ARG A 254 -16.64 19.01 7.84
C ARG A 254 -17.07 18.15 9.03
N MET A 255 -17.39 16.88 8.79
CA MET A 255 -17.74 15.92 9.83
C MET A 255 -16.58 15.67 10.80
N ALA A 256 -15.35 15.60 10.31
CA ALA A 256 -14.15 15.44 11.13
C ALA A 256 -13.90 16.66 12.04
N ALA A 257 -14.39 17.85 11.68
CA ALA A 257 -14.33 19.06 12.49
C ALA A 257 -15.45 19.16 13.55
N LEU A 258 -16.49 18.32 13.46
CA LEU A 258 -17.57 18.30 14.45
C LEU A 258 -17.12 17.60 15.74
N PRO A 259 -17.66 18.01 16.90
CA PRO A 259 -17.56 17.22 18.12
C PRO A 259 -18.12 15.80 17.88
N VAL A 260 -17.43 14.78 18.38
CA VAL A 260 -17.83 13.36 18.20
C VAL A 260 -19.27 13.10 18.66
N SER A 261 -19.77 13.85 19.64
CA SER A 261 -21.15 13.76 20.12
C SER A 261 -22.21 14.23 19.12
N GLN A 262 -21.85 15.07 18.16
CA GLN A 262 -22.74 15.60 17.13
C GLN A 262 -22.69 14.80 15.83
N LEU A 263 -21.59 14.07 15.61
CA LEU A 263 -21.36 13.31 14.38
C LEU A 263 -22.51 12.34 14.02
N PRO A 264 -23.04 11.51 14.95
CA PRO A 264 -24.10 10.56 14.61
C PRO A 264 -25.34 11.23 13.99
N GLU A 265 -25.71 12.42 14.47
CA GLU A 265 -26.89 13.11 14.00
C GLU A 265 -26.68 13.78 12.64
N GLU A 266 -25.50 14.35 12.40
CA GLU A 266 -25.14 14.90 11.10
C GLU A 266 -25.09 13.81 10.03
N VAL A 267 -24.49 12.66 10.35
CA VAL A 267 -24.43 11.50 9.44
C VAL A 267 -25.83 10.99 9.10
N ARG A 268 -26.71 10.81 10.10
CA ARG A 268 -28.11 10.41 9.86
C ARG A 268 -28.85 11.41 8.99
N SER A 269 -28.70 12.70 9.27
CA SER A 269 -29.33 13.78 8.52
C SER A 269 -28.82 13.85 7.08
N HIS A 270 -27.52 13.59 6.86
CA HIS A 270 -26.95 13.49 5.52
C HIS A 270 -27.52 12.29 4.76
N LEU A 271 -27.50 11.09 5.36
CA LEU A 271 -28.02 9.87 4.73
C LEU A 271 -29.51 9.98 4.39
N ALA A 272 -30.31 10.59 5.27
CA ALA A 272 -31.73 10.84 5.01
C ALA A 272 -31.94 11.76 3.80
N ARG A 273 -31.12 12.82 3.64
CA ARG A 273 -31.15 13.68 2.44
C ARG A 273 -30.78 12.92 1.17
N CYS A 274 -29.92 11.91 1.27
CA CYS A 274 -29.54 11.01 0.18
C CYS A 274 -30.52 9.84 -0.03
N GLN A 275 -31.67 9.82 0.66
CA GLN A 275 -32.68 8.75 0.61
C GLN A 275 -32.15 7.37 1.04
N ILE A 276 -31.12 7.35 1.90
CA ILE A 276 -30.59 6.15 2.53
C ILE A 276 -31.20 6.08 3.93
N THR A 277 -32.28 5.31 4.06
CA THR A 277 -33.12 5.26 5.27
C THR A 277 -33.19 3.89 5.92
N ALA A 278 -32.56 2.86 5.34
CA ALA A 278 -32.49 1.52 5.92
C ALA A 278 -31.78 1.59 7.29
N PRO A 279 -32.44 1.24 8.41
CA PRO A 279 -31.90 1.46 9.76
C PRO A 279 -30.53 0.82 9.98
N GLU A 280 -30.33 -0.39 9.47
CA GLU A 280 -29.08 -1.14 9.58
C GLU A 280 -27.93 -0.41 8.84
N VAL A 281 -28.17 0.03 7.60
CA VAL A 281 -27.18 0.76 6.80
C VAL A 281 -26.81 2.08 7.48
N VAL A 282 -27.80 2.80 8.00
CA VAL A 282 -27.58 4.06 8.72
C VAL A 282 -26.75 3.84 9.98
N HIS A 283 -27.10 2.83 10.78
CA HIS A 283 -26.35 2.46 11.98
C HIS A 283 -24.90 2.10 11.65
N ASP A 284 -24.69 1.24 10.66
CA ASP A 284 -23.36 0.78 10.27
C ASP A 284 -22.51 1.90 9.68
N THR A 285 -23.11 2.81 8.91
CA THR A 285 -22.42 3.99 8.38
C THR A 285 -21.98 4.94 9.49
N VAL A 286 -22.84 5.18 10.49
CA VAL A 286 -22.48 5.99 11.68
C VAL A 286 -21.33 5.34 12.44
N ALA A 287 -21.42 4.03 12.73
CA ALA A 287 -20.38 3.30 13.44
C ALA A 287 -19.06 3.34 12.66
N PHE A 288 -19.10 3.11 11.35
CA PHE A 288 -17.93 3.13 10.49
C PHE A 288 -17.27 4.52 10.44
N LEU A 289 -18.03 5.61 10.30
CA LEU A 289 -17.48 6.96 10.29
C LEU A 289 -16.85 7.35 11.63
N LEU A 290 -17.45 6.94 12.76
CA LEU A 290 -16.84 7.09 14.08
C LEU A 290 -15.49 6.35 14.15
N SER A 291 -15.42 5.13 13.63
CA SER A 291 -14.16 4.37 13.55
C SER A 291 -13.12 5.05 12.66
N VAL A 292 -13.51 5.58 11.49
CA VAL A 292 -12.61 6.33 10.61
C VAL A 292 -12.04 7.54 11.35
N MET A 293 -12.88 8.31 12.03
CA MET A 293 -12.44 9.47 12.82
C MET A 293 -11.54 9.08 13.99
N GLY A 294 -11.85 8.00 14.72
CA GLY A 294 -10.99 7.46 15.77
C GLY A 294 -9.63 7.03 15.24
N SER A 295 -9.60 6.40 14.06
CA SER A 295 -8.36 5.94 13.42
C SER A 295 -7.46 7.08 12.94
N LYS A 296 -8.04 8.23 12.55
CA LYS A 296 -7.29 9.44 12.17
C LYS A 296 -6.51 10.02 13.36
N GLN A 297 -7.08 9.99 14.55
CA GLN A 297 -6.43 10.54 15.76
C GLN A 297 -5.14 9.79 16.14
N THR A 298 -5.00 8.53 15.75
CA THR A 298 -3.77 7.76 15.98
C THR A 298 -2.74 7.88 14.88
N ASN A 299 -3.13 8.32 13.67
CA ASN A 299 -2.17 8.57 12.59
C ASN A 299 -1.26 9.79 12.85
N TYR A 300 -1.63 10.67 13.78
CA TYR A 300 -0.86 11.86 14.17
C TYR A 300 -0.09 11.71 15.49
N ARG A 301 0.00 10.50 16.05
CA ARG A 301 0.89 10.17 17.18
C ARG A 301 2.14 9.48 16.67
#